data_AF-A0A1H7K5S0-F1
#
_entry.id   AF-A0A1H7K5S0-F1
#
_cell.length_a   1.000
_cell.length_b   1.000
_cell.length_c   1.000
_cell.angle_alpha   90.00
_cell.angle_beta   90.00
_cell.angle_gamma   90.00
#
_symmetry.space_group_name_H-M   'P 1'
#
loop_
_entity.id
_entity.type
_entity.pdbx_description
1 polymer ?
#
loop_
_entity_poly.entity_id
_entity_poly.type
_entity_poly.pdbx_seq_one_letter_code
_entity_poly.pdbx_strand_id
1 'polypeptide(L)'
;MKDKLSVVKIGGNVIEDEKALDIFLTAFAKLGGLKILVHGGGKLATQLATRLGIESKLIDGRRITDKDTVDIITMVYGGLVNKKIVAQLQAKNTNAIGLSGADGNSIHAHKRPVKDIDYGFVGDVDGINSELLTSLLSINLTPIFCAISHDGNGQLLNTNADTIASEIAIGMAQHFETTLYYCFEKKGVLLDIADDNSVVKHINTIKYNELLSDGIIADGMLPKLHNCFHALQNNVEKVCLGDVSMLDKKTELFTTLKL
;
A
#
# COMPACT_ATOMS: atom_id res chain seq x y z
N MET A 1 -2.32 -1.32 27.25
CA MET A 1 -2.86 -1.47 25.88
C MET A 1 -1.82 -0.92 24.94
N LYS A 2 -1.60 -1.55 23.78
CA LYS A 2 -0.69 -1.01 22.76
C LYS A 2 -1.31 0.26 22.17
N ASP A 3 -0.50 1.23 21.77
CA ASP A 3 -0.99 2.38 21.02
C ASP A 3 -1.54 1.94 19.66
N LYS A 4 -2.51 2.68 19.13
CA LYS A 4 -3.13 2.38 17.83
C LYS A 4 -2.29 2.94 16.69
N LEU A 5 -2.03 2.11 15.68
CA LEU A 5 -1.34 2.49 14.46
C LEU A 5 -2.20 2.20 13.23
N SER A 6 -2.39 3.22 12.39
CA SER A 6 -3.04 3.07 11.09
C SER A 6 -2.01 3.02 9.97
N VAL A 7 -1.87 1.87 9.31
CA VAL A 7 -1.09 1.76 8.06
C VAL A 7 -2.06 1.92 6.91
N VAL A 8 -1.91 2.98 6.12
CA VAL A 8 -2.85 3.31 5.04
C VAL A 8 -2.14 3.19 3.71
N LYS A 9 -2.70 2.43 2.78
CA LYS A 9 -2.26 2.37 1.40
C LYS A 9 -3.22 3.16 0.53
N ILE A 10 -2.70 4.10 -0.24
CA ILE A 10 -3.46 4.89 -1.23
C ILE A 10 -3.41 4.25 -2.62
N GLY A 11 -4.57 4.15 -3.28
CA GLY A 11 -4.74 3.64 -4.63
C GLY A 11 -4.12 4.53 -5.72
N GLY A 12 -3.70 3.90 -6.82
CA GLY A 12 -3.02 4.61 -7.90
C GLY A 12 -3.89 5.68 -8.57
N ASN A 13 -5.19 5.43 -8.77
CA ASN A 13 -6.04 6.42 -9.45
C ASN A 13 -6.30 7.64 -8.57
N VAL A 14 -6.34 7.46 -7.24
CA VAL A 14 -6.46 8.56 -6.28
C VAL A 14 -5.23 9.47 -6.34
N ILE A 15 -4.03 8.92 -6.55
CA ILE A 15 -2.79 9.71 -6.66
C ILE A 15 -2.78 10.60 -7.91
N GLU A 16 -3.41 10.16 -8.98
CA GLU A 16 -3.36 10.86 -10.28
C GLU A 16 -4.42 11.94 -10.45
N ASP A 17 -5.52 11.85 -9.70
CA ASP A 17 -6.52 12.89 -9.63
C ASP A 17 -6.17 13.86 -8.49
N GLU A 18 -5.82 15.09 -8.85
CA GLU A 18 -5.40 16.12 -7.88
C GLU A 18 -6.47 16.40 -6.81
N LYS A 19 -7.75 16.39 -7.18
CA LYS A 19 -8.85 16.63 -6.23
C LYS A 19 -9.03 15.43 -5.31
N ALA A 20 -9.00 14.21 -5.86
CA ALA A 20 -9.12 12.99 -5.07
C ALA A 20 -7.95 12.85 -4.10
N LEU A 21 -6.73 13.19 -4.54
CA LEU A 21 -5.54 13.22 -3.70
C LEU A 21 -5.67 14.24 -2.57
N ASP A 22 -6.11 15.48 -2.86
CA ASP A 22 -6.31 16.50 -1.83
C ASP A 22 -7.34 16.08 -0.77
N ILE A 23 -8.47 15.50 -1.21
CA ILE A 23 -9.51 14.95 -0.32
C ILE A 23 -8.91 13.84 0.55
N PHE A 24 -8.17 12.91 -0.06
CA PHE A 24 -7.52 11.82 0.65
C PHE A 24 -6.51 12.31 1.68
N LEU A 25 -5.60 13.21 1.31
CA LEU A 25 -4.58 13.72 2.22
C LEU A 25 -5.20 14.55 3.33
N THR A 26 -6.32 15.23 3.08
CA THR A 26 -7.10 15.92 4.12
C THR A 26 -7.71 14.93 5.11
N ALA A 27 -8.29 13.82 4.63
CA ALA A 27 -8.82 12.77 5.49
C ALA A 27 -7.70 12.08 6.29
N PHE A 28 -6.60 11.71 5.64
CA PHE A 28 -5.43 11.10 6.26
C PHE A 28 -4.81 12.02 7.34
N ALA A 29 -4.66 13.32 7.06
CA ALA A 29 -4.15 14.30 8.02
C ALA A 29 -5.02 14.39 9.29
N LYS A 30 -6.34 14.20 9.15
CA LYS A 30 -7.30 14.21 10.27
C LYS A 30 -7.40 12.89 11.04
N LEU A 31 -6.81 11.79 10.55
CA LEU A 31 -6.72 10.55 11.31
C LEU A 31 -5.99 10.80 12.63
N GLY A 32 -6.62 10.41 13.74
CA GLY A 32 -6.01 10.46 15.07
C GLY A 32 -5.12 9.23 15.32
N GLY A 33 -4.23 9.35 16.30
CA GLY A 33 -3.24 8.31 16.62
C GLY A 33 -2.07 8.29 15.64
N LEU A 34 -1.25 7.25 15.76
CA LEU A 34 -0.09 7.06 14.89
C LEU A 34 -0.52 6.55 13.52
N LYS A 35 0.17 6.99 12.47
CA LYS A 35 -0.16 6.63 11.09
C LYS A 35 1.06 6.54 10.20
N ILE A 36 0.98 5.65 9.22
CA ILE A 36 1.95 5.46 8.13
C ILE A 36 1.17 5.47 6.82
N LEU A 37 1.68 6.14 5.79
CA LEU A 37 1.11 6.11 4.44
C LEU A 37 2.01 5.32 3.51
N VAL A 38 1.44 4.48 2.65
CA VAL A 38 2.13 3.76 1.58
C VAL A 38 1.49 4.12 0.25
N HIS A 39 2.29 4.45 -0.74
CA HIS A 39 1.81 4.80 -2.08
C HIS A 39 2.59 4.07 -3.19
N GLY A 40 1.91 3.84 -4.31
CA GLY A 40 2.55 3.47 -5.57
C GLY A 40 2.73 4.68 -6.49
N GLY A 41 2.78 4.44 -7.79
CA GLY A 41 2.81 5.50 -8.82
C GLY A 41 2.77 4.95 -10.24
N GLY A 42 2.23 3.74 -10.42
CA GLY A 42 2.51 2.92 -11.60
C GLY A 42 2.08 3.53 -12.93
N LYS A 43 0.95 4.25 -12.95
CA LYS A 43 0.45 4.90 -14.15
C LYS A 43 1.31 6.11 -14.56
N LEU A 44 1.63 7.02 -13.63
CA LEU A 44 2.59 8.11 -13.88
C LEU A 44 3.97 7.59 -14.31
N ALA A 45 4.45 6.50 -13.71
CA ALA A 45 5.69 5.86 -14.15
C ALA A 45 5.60 5.32 -15.58
N THR A 46 4.49 4.66 -15.95
CA THR A 46 4.25 4.27 -17.35
C THR A 46 4.25 5.47 -18.28
N GLN A 47 3.54 6.55 -17.94
CA GLN A 47 3.47 7.75 -18.77
C GLN A 47 4.85 8.37 -19.00
N LEU A 48 5.68 8.45 -17.96
CA LEU A 48 7.04 8.98 -18.09
C LEU A 48 7.95 8.04 -18.88
N ALA A 49 7.86 6.73 -18.64
CA ALA A 49 8.61 5.72 -19.41
C ALA A 49 8.29 5.81 -20.91
N THR A 50 7.00 5.91 -21.27
CA THR A 50 6.58 6.10 -22.67
C THR A 50 7.18 7.36 -23.29
N ARG A 51 7.23 8.49 -22.56
CA ARG A 51 7.84 9.73 -23.04
C ARG A 51 9.35 9.62 -23.26
N LEU A 52 10.01 8.73 -22.53
CA LEU A 52 11.43 8.44 -22.65
C LEU A 52 11.72 7.31 -23.67
N GLY A 53 10.70 6.78 -24.34
CA GLY A 53 10.85 5.71 -25.32
C GLY A 53 11.05 4.32 -24.70
N ILE A 54 10.75 4.16 -23.41
CA ILE A 54 10.89 2.88 -22.69
C ILE A 54 9.52 2.18 -22.64
N GLU A 55 9.46 0.99 -23.23
CA GLU A 55 8.23 0.22 -23.34
C GLU A 55 7.91 -0.50 -22.03
N SER A 56 6.74 -0.22 -21.47
CA SER A 56 6.24 -0.88 -20.26
C SER A 56 5.60 -2.23 -20.60
N LYS A 57 6.21 -3.33 -20.13
CA LYS A 57 5.65 -4.68 -20.27
C LYS A 57 4.95 -5.15 -18.99
N LEU A 58 3.74 -5.68 -19.13
CA LEU A 58 3.00 -6.31 -18.04
C LEU A 58 2.70 -7.77 -18.39
N ILE A 59 2.91 -8.66 -17.43
CA ILE A 59 2.53 -10.07 -17.49
C ILE A 59 1.76 -10.39 -16.20
N ASP A 60 0.56 -10.96 -16.31
CA ASP A 60 -0.34 -11.27 -15.18
C ASP A 60 -0.60 -10.07 -14.25
N GLY A 61 -0.81 -8.90 -14.85
CA GLY A 61 -1.04 -7.65 -14.12
C GLY A 61 0.18 -7.12 -13.36
N ARG A 62 1.36 -7.72 -13.52
CA ARG A 62 2.62 -7.32 -12.89
C ARG A 62 3.58 -6.77 -13.93
N ARG A 63 4.29 -5.70 -13.57
CA ARG A 63 5.28 -5.05 -14.42
C ARG A 63 6.56 -5.88 -14.47
N ILE A 64 7.03 -6.19 -15.68
CA ILE A 64 8.41 -6.63 -15.88
C ILE A 64 9.31 -5.41 -15.67
N THR A 65 10.23 -5.51 -14.72
CA THR A 65 11.06 -4.39 -14.29
C THR A 65 12.49 -4.68 -14.70
N ASP A 66 12.92 -4.17 -15.85
CA ASP A 66 14.34 -4.16 -16.22
C ASP A 66 15.08 -3.00 -15.54
N LYS A 67 16.35 -2.80 -15.91
CA LYS A 67 17.22 -1.80 -15.27
C LYS A 67 16.71 -0.37 -15.50
N ASP A 68 16.36 -0.04 -16.74
CA ASP A 68 15.86 1.30 -17.06
C ASP A 68 14.50 1.54 -16.38
N THR A 69 13.68 0.49 -16.28
CA THR A 69 12.40 0.54 -15.57
C THR A 69 12.58 0.75 -14.08
N VAL A 70 13.53 0.07 -13.40
CA VAL A 70 13.76 0.25 -11.96
C VAL A 70 14.25 1.66 -11.63
N ASP A 71 15.07 2.25 -12.50
CA ASP A 71 15.54 3.64 -12.35
C ASP A 71 14.39 4.63 -12.50
N ILE A 72 13.54 4.46 -13.52
CA ILE A 72 12.37 5.34 -13.73
C ILE A 72 11.38 5.26 -12.59
N ILE A 73 11.02 4.06 -12.14
CA ILE A 73 10.08 3.95 -11.01
C ILE A 73 10.68 4.56 -9.75
N THR A 74 12.00 4.47 -9.53
CA THR A 74 12.65 5.06 -8.36
C THR A 74 12.55 6.57 -8.42
N MET A 75 12.86 7.17 -9.57
CA MET A 75 12.72 8.61 -9.80
C MET A 75 11.27 9.09 -9.61
N VAL A 76 10.30 8.36 -10.16
CA VAL A 76 8.89 8.76 -10.11
C VAL A 76 8.30 8.53 -8.72
N TYR A 77 8.48 7.34 -8.15
CA TYR A 77 7.87 6.97 -6.87
C TYR A 77 8.52 7.75 -5.74
N GLY A 78 9.85 7.66 -5.60
CA GLY A 78 10.58 8.29 -4.50
C GLY A 78 10.85 9.78 -4.70
N GLY A 79 11.15 10.20 -5.93
CA GLY A 79 11.53 11.59 -6.22
C GLY A 79 10.34 12.52 -6.46
N LEU A 80 9.35 12.10 -7.26
CA LEU A 80 8.25 12.97 -7.67
C LEU A 80 6.98 12.78 -6.82
N VAL A 81 6.41 11.58 -6.82
CA VAL A 81 5.13 11.30 -6.17
C VAL A 81 5.26 11.43 -4.66
N ASN A 82 6.25 10.78 -4.06
CA ASN A 82 6.46 10.81 -2.61
C ASN A 82 6.66 12.23 -2.10
N LYS A 83 7.50 13.03 -2.77
CA LYS A 83 7.79 14.40 -2.34
C LYS A 83 6.61 15.35 -2.54
N LYS A 84 5.78 15.15 -3.58
CA LYS A 84 4.51 15.86 -3.72
C LYS A 84 3.53 15.54 -2.59
N ILE A 85 3.38 14.27 -2.22
CA ILE A 85 2.52 13.85 -1.10
C ILE A 85 3.02 14.46 0.21
N VAL A 86 4.33 14.36 0.49
CA VAL A 86 4.93 14.93 1.70
C VAL A 86 4.70 16.44 1.77
N ALA A 87 4.95 17.20 0.69
CA ALA A 87 4.75 18.64 0.68
C ALA A 87 3.28 19.03 0.96
N GLN A 88 2.32 18.31 0.38
CA GLN A 88 0.90 18.54 0.65
C GLN A 88 0.49 18.19 2.08
N LEU A 89 1.06 17.12 2.65
CA LEU A 89 0.83 16.76 4.06
C LEU A 89 1.42 17.79 5.03
N GLN A 90 2.59 18.34 4.72
CA GLN A 90 3.18 19.43 5.49
C GLN A 90 2.26 20.66 5.49
N ALA A 91 1.68 21.02 4.34
CA ALA A 91 0.68 22.10 4.24
C ALA A 91 -0.61 21.80 5.03
N LYS A 92 -0.86 20.54 5.38
CA LYS A 92 -2.00 20.07 6.20
C LYS A 92 -1.60 19.80 7.66
N ASN A 93 -0.50 20.39 8.13
CA ASN A 93 0.03 20.26 9.50
C ASN A 93 0.32 18.81 9.91
N THR A 94 0.67 17.95 8.96
CA THR A 94 1.18 16.61 9.23
C THR A 94 2.68 16.61 9.03
N ASN A 95 3.44 16.43 10.10
CA ASN A 95 4.90 16.38 10.08
C ASN A 95 5.39 15.09 9.39
N ALA A 96 5.36 15.09 8.06
CA ALA A 96 5.57 13.93 7.22
C ALA A 96 7.04 13.79 6.78
N ILE A 97 7.56 12.56 6.77
CA ILE A 97 8.87 12.21 6.22
C ILE A 97 8.71 11.17 5.10
N GLY A 98 9.24 11.48 3.93
CA GLY A 98 9.14 10.64 2.75
C GLY A 98 10.28 9.64 2.63
N LEU A 99 9.97 8.35 2.56
CA LEU A 99 10.91 7.23 2.59
C LEU A 99 10.66 6.23 1.44
N SER A 100 11.72 5.54 1.06
CA SER A 100 11.74 4.25 0.39
C SER A 100 12.21 3.18 1.39
N GLY A 101 12.21 1.91 0.98
CA GLY A 101 12.78 0.82 1.76
C GLY A 101 14.29 0.94 2.00
N ALA A 102 15.02 1.60 1.11
CA ALA A 102 16.47 1.80 1.26
C ALA A 102 16.80 2.81 2.37
N ASP A 103 15.91 3.77 2.62
CA ASP A 103 16.14 4.80 3.63
C ASP A 103 16.14 4.18 5.04
N GLY A 104 17.30 4.24 5.70
CA GLY A 104 17.50 3.65 7.03
C GLY A 104 17.40 2.12 7.07
N ASN A 105 17.57 1.44 5.93
CA ASN A 105 17.38 -0.01 5.83
C ASN A 105 15.97 -0.41 6.32
N SER A 106 14.95 0.34 5.90
CA SER A 106 13.60 0.24 6.45
C SER A 106 12.82 -0.96 5.92
N ILE A 107 13.08 -1.39 4.68
CA ILE A 107 12.42 -2.53 4.04
C ILE A 107 13.44 -3.33 3.24
N HIS A 108 13.88 -4.45 3.82
CA HIS A 108 14.78 -5.40 3.18
C HIS A 108 13.95 -6.41 2.37
N ALA A 109 14.42 -6.73 1.16
CA ALA A 109 13.76 -7.64 0.24
C ALA A 109 14.79 -8.36 -0.64
N HIS A 110 14.52 -9.58 -1.07
CA HIS A 110 15.33 -10.25 -2.07
C HIS A 110 14.70 -10.12 -3.46
N LYS A 111 15.52 -10.23 -4.51
CA LYS A 111 15.00 -10.30 -5.89
C LYS A 111 14.14 -11.55 -6.01
N ARG A 112 12.89 -11.38 -6.46
CA ARG A 112 11.94 -12.47 -6.67
C ARG A 112 12.59 -13.57 -7.52
N PRO A 113 12.58 -14.84 -7.05
CA PRO A 113 13.12 -15.95 -7.82
C PRO A 113 12.40 -16.12 -9.14
N VAL A 114 13.16 -16.45 -10.19
CA VAL A 114 12.60 -16.78 -11.51
C VAL A 114 11.87 -18.13 -11.40
N LYS A 115 10.59 -18.13 -11.74
CA LYS A 115 9.78 -19.33 -11.93
C LYS A 115 9.48 -19.45 -13.43
N ASP A 116 8.21 -19.39 -13.83
CA ASP A 116 7.81 -19.39 -15.23
C ASP A 116 8.09 -18.05 -15.93
N ILE A 117 8.11 -16.96 -15.15
CA ILE A 117 8.32 -15.58 -15.63
C ILE A 117 9.44 -14.92 -14.83
N ASP A 118 10.42 -14.33 -15.52
CA ASP A 118 11.39 -13.41 -14.90
C ASP A 118 10.80 -11.99 -14.88
N TYR A 119 10.44 -11.53 -13.69
CA TYR A 119 9.92 -10.18 -13.49
C TYR A 119 11.03 -9.11 -13.40
N GLY A 120 12.31 -9.50 -13.51
CA GLY A 120 13.44 -8.60 -13.41
C GLY A 120 13.67 -8.11 -11.97
N PHE A 121 13.95 -6.81 -11.80
CA PHE A 121 14.21 -6.14 -10.53
C PHE A 121 12.94 -5.95 -9.68
N VAL A 122 12.21 -7.04 -9.44
CA VAL A 122 11.06 -7.10 -8.55
C VAL A 122 11.45 -7.79 -7.26
N GLY A 123 11.05 -7.22 -6.11
CA GLY A 123 11.43 -7.71 -4.79
C GLY A 123 10.28 -8.35 -4.02
N ASP A 124 10.61 -9.40 -3.26
CA ASP A 124 9.78 -9.99 -2.21
C ASP A 124 10.38 -9.62 -0.85
N VAL A 125 9.55 -9.10 0.06
CA VAL A 125 10.00 -8.50 1.32
C VAL A 125 10.46 -9.57 2.31
N ASP A 126 11.61 -9.35 2.92
CA ASP A 126 12.20 -10.22 3.94
C ASP A 126 11.89 -9.72 5.36
N GLY A 127 11.78 -8.40 5.53
CA GLY A 127 11.48 -7.82 6.83
C GLY A 127 11.42 -6.30 6.83
N ILE A 128 10.89 -5.77 7.94
CA ILE A 128 10.72 -4.35 8.21
C ILE A 128 11.56 -3.97 9.42
N ASN A 129 12.28 -2.85 9.33
CA ASN A 129 12.97 -2.27 10.47
C ASN A 129 12.00 -1.53 11.39
N SER A 130 11.28 -2.29 12.22
CA SER A 130 10.26 -1.76 13.11
C SER A 130 10.82 -0.82 14.18
N GLU A 131 12.09 -0.95 14.57
CA GLU A 131 12.74 -0.06 15.52
C GLU A 131 12.90 1.36 14.95
N LEU A 132 13.33 1.47 13.69
CA LEU A 132 13.38 2.74 12.98
C LEU A 132 11.99 3.38 12.89
N LEU A 133 10.98 2.62 12.45
CA LEU A 133 9.62 3.16 12.29
C LEU A 133 9.03 3.61 13.63
N THR A 134 9.24 2.82 14.69
CA THR A 134 8.82 3.17 16.04
C THR A 134 9.52 4.44 16.52
N SER A 135 10.81 4.59 16.24
CA SER A 135 11.58 5.78 16.60
C SER A 135 11.05 7.03 15.89
N LEU A 136 10.79 6.96 14.58
CA LEU A 136 10.21 8.07 13.80
C LEU A 136 8.83 8.47 14.34
N LEU A 137 7.96 7.49 14.60
CA LEU A 137 6.62 7.73 15.15
C LEU A 137 6.69 8.38 16.55
N SER A 138 7.65 7.97 17.40
CA SER A 138 7.81 8.49 18.76
C SER A 138 8.17 9.98 18.81
N ILE A 139 8.82 10.51 17.77
CA ILE A 139 9.14 11.93 17.61
C ILE A 139 8.11 12.67 16.72
N ASN A 140 6.93 12.07 16.55
CA ASN A 140 5.83 12.62 15.76
C ASN A 140 6.21 12.91 14.30
N LEU A 141 7.10 12.09 13.71
CA LEU A 141 7.32 12.05 12.26
C LEU A 141 6.44 10.95 11.66
N THR A 142 5.56 11.36 10.73
CA THR A 142 4.66 10.45 10.01
C THR A 142 5.38 9.88 8.78
N PRO A 143 5.71 8.57 8.73
CA PRO A 143 6.40 7.97 7.60
C PRO A 143 5.48 7.84 6.37
N ILE A 144 5.98 8.26 5.21
CA ILE A 144 5.31 8.17 3.91
C ILE A 144 6.19 7.32 2.98
N PHE A 145 5.82 6.06 2.79
CA PHE A 145 6.56 5.09 2.00
C PHE A 145 6.13 5.07 0.54
N CYS A 146 7.13 5.09 -0.34
CA CYS A 146 6.96 4.66 -1.72
C CYS A 146 7.25 3.15 -1.86
N ALA A 147 6.77 2.53 -2.94
CA ALA A 147 6.85 1.09 -3.15
C ALA A 147 8.19 0.60 -3.75
N ILE A 148 9.31 1.05 -3.17
CA ILE A 148 10.67 0.64 -3.52
C ILE A 148 11.31 0.00 -2.29
N SER A 149 11.93 -1.16 -2.45
CA SER A 149 12.72 -1.86 -1.42
C SER A 149 14.17 -2.03 -1.88
N HIS A 150 15.00 -2.72 -1.10
CA HIS A 150 16.38 -3.02 -1.48
C HIS A 150 16.86 -4.37 -0.95
N ASP A 151 17.94 -4.90 -1.53
CA ASP A 151 18.48 -6.24 -1.23
C ASP A 151 19.61 -6.30 -0.20
N GLY A 152 19.99 -5.15 0.36
CA GLY A 152 21.13 -5.03 1.27
C GLY A 152 22.51 -5.02 0.58
N ASN A 153 22.58 -5.30 -0.72
CA ASN A 153 23.82 -5.25 -1.53
C ASN A 153 23.89 -4.01 -2.43
N GLY A 154 22.98 -3.06 -2.23
CA GLY A 154 22.91 -1.80 -2.99
C GLY A 154 22.00 -1.86 -4.22
N GLN A 155 21.24 -2.95 -4.42
CA GLN A 155 20.26 -3.04 -5.49
C GLN A 155 18.88 -2.62 -4.99
N LEU A 156 18.25 -1.68 -5.70
CA LEU A 156 16.85 -1.32 -5.50
C LEU A 156 15.92 -2.31 -6.20
N LEU A 157 14.76 -2.54 -5.62
CA LEU A 157 13.76 -3.47 -6.12
C LEU A 157 12.38 -2.81 -6.18
N ASN A 158 11.64 -3.08 -7.26
CA ASN A 158 10.23 -2.74 -7.38
C ASN A 158 9.40 -3.71 -6.55
N THR A 159 8.64 -3.21 -5.58
CA THR A 159 7.74 -4.07 -4.79
C THR A 159 6.31 -3.60 -4.96
N ASN A 160 5.35 -4.52 -4.85
CA ASN A 160 3.94 -4.16 -4.90
C ASN A 160 3.59 -3.29 -3.67
N ALA A 161 2.92 -2.14 -3.89
CA ALA A 161 2.54 -1.23 -2.81
C ALA A 161 1.57 -1.86 -1.78
N ASP A 162 0.70 -2.78 -2.22
CA ASP A 162 -0.17 -3.50 -1.30
C ASP A 162 0.64 -4.46 -0.40
N THR A 163 1.68 -5.10 -0.96
CA THR A 163 2.63 -5.94 -0.20
C THR A 163 3.42 -5.09 0.79
N ILE A 164 4.00 -3.97 0.38
CA ILE A 164 4.71 -3.05 1.29
C ILE A 164 3.83 -2.63 2.46
N ALA A 165 2.58 -2.27 2.21
CA ALA A 165 1.65 -1.89 3.27
C ALA A 165 1.31 -3.05 4.21
N SER A 166 1.12 -4.26 3.67
CA SER A 166 0.89 -5.47 4.46
C SER A 166 2.09 -5.77 5.36
N GLU A 167 3.29 -5.80 4.80
CA GLU A 167 4.52 -6.12 5.53
C GLU A 167 4.87 -5.07 6.59
N ILE A 168 4.69 -3.77 6.29
CA ILE A 168 4.80 -2.71 7.30
C ILE A 168 3.79 -2.95 8.44
N ALA A 169 2.54 -3.27 8.13
CA ALA A 169 1.55 -3.53 9.16
C ALA A 169 1.92 -4.74 10.04
N ILE A 170 2.43 -5.81 9.41
CA ILE A 170 2.93 -7.02 10.10
C ILE A 170 4.10 -6.67 11.01
N GLY A 171 5.15 -6.02 10.49
CA GLY A 171 6.33 -5.64 11.25
C GLY A 171 6.00 -4.74 12.45
N MET A 172 4.93 -3.94 12.35
CA MET A 172 4.51 -3.03 13.42
C MET A 172 3.51 -3.63 14.41
N ALA A 173 2.84 -4.73 14.07
CA ALA A 173 1.83 -5.38 14.92
C ALA A 173 2.37 -5.88 16.28
N GLN A 174 3.68 -6.16 16.35
CA GLN A 174 4.33 -6.50 17.61
C GLN A 174 4.41 -5.31 18.59
N HIS A 175 4.47 -4.07 18.09
CA HIS A 175 4.59 -2.85 18.91
C HIS A 175 3.26 -2.12 19.10
N PHE A 176 2.34 -2.20 18.12
CA PHE A 176 1.10 -1.41 18.07
C PHE A 176 -0.13 -2.26 17.81
N GLU A 177 -1.30 -1.81 18.28
CA GLU A 177 -2.61 -2.30 17.80
C GLU A 177 -2.80 -1.77 16.37
N THR A 178 -2.38 -2.58 15.39
CA THR A 178 -2.21 -2.13 14.01
C THR A 178 -3.44 -2.45 13.17
N THR A 179 -4.00 -1.42 12.51
CA THR A 179 -5.03 -1.57 11.47
C THR A 179 -4.44 -1.21 10.11
N LEU A 180 -4.64 -2.10 9.13
CA LEU A 180 -4.25 -1.86 7.74
C LEU A 180 -5.45 -1.39 6.92
N TYR A 181 -5.30 -0.28 6.21
CA TYR A 181 -6.32 0.29 5.35
C TYR A 181 -5.87 0.25 3.89
N TYR A 182 -6.63 -0.41 3.02
CA TYR A 182 -6.48 -0.29 1.57
C TYR A 182 -7.53 0.67 1.02
N CYS A 183 -7.09 1.88 0.67
CA CYS A 183 -7.93 2.90 0.07
C CYS A 183 -7.85 2.85 -1.46
N PHE A 184 -8.99 2.71 -2.13
CA PHE A 184 -9.08 2.65 -3.59
C PHE A 184 -10.43 3.21 -4.07
N GLU A 185 -10.86 2.92 -5.30
CA GLU A 185 -11.96 3.62 -5.96
C GLU A 185 -13.34 3.04 -5.63
N LYS A 186 -13.40 1.86 -5.01
CA LYS A 186 -14.66 1.21 -4.62
C LYS A 186 -14.86 1.26 -3.12
N LYS A 187 -16.12 1.27 -2.68
CA LYS A 187 -16.51 1.32 -1.26
C LYS A 187 -16.08 0.09 -0.45
N GLY A 188 -15.73 -1.01 -1.10
CA GLY A 188 -15.23 -2.22 -0.45
C GLY A 188 -15.19 -3.41 -1.42
N VAL A 189 -15.29 -4.62 -0.88
CA VAL A 189 -15.59 -5.83 -1.65
C VAL A 189 -17.09 -5.83 -1.95
N LEU A 190 -17.45 -5.87 -3.22
CA LEU A 190 -18.84 -5.81 -3.69
C LEU A 190 -19.34 -7.22 -4.05
N LEU A 191 -20.60 -7.53 -3.71
CA LEU A 191 -21.28 -8.73 -4.22
C LEU A 191 -21.63 -8.59 -5.70
N ASP A 192 -21.94 -7.36 -6.12
CA ASP A 192 -22.19 -6.99 -7.51
C ASP A 192 -21.34 -5.76 -7.85
N ILE A 193 -20.43 -5.92 -8.82
CA ILE A 193 -19.51 -4.84 -9.26
C ILE A 193 -20.27 -3.62 -9.80
N ALA A 194 -21.49 -3.83 -10.31
CA ALA A 194 -22.37 -2.78 -10.83
C ALA A 194 -23.13 -2.03 -9.74
N ASP A 195 -23.25 -2.58 -8.53
CA ASP A 195 -23.89 -1.92 -7.39
C ASP A 195 -22.86 -1.57 -6.30
N ASP A 196 -22.47 -0.30 -6.25
CA ASP A 196 -21.53 0.22 -5.24
C ASP A 196 -22.08 0.13 -3.79
N ASN A 197 -23.37 -0.17 -3.59
CA ASN A 197 -23.94 -0.39 -2.25
C ASN A 197 -23.96 -1.87 -1.83
N SER A 198 -23.59 -2.78 -2.73
CA SER A 198 -23.52 -4.23 -2.46
C SER A 198 -22.29 -4.65 -1.64
N VAL A 199 -21.78 -3.75 -0.79
CA VAL A 199 -20.56 -3.95 0.00
C VAL A 199 -20.74 -5.07 1.02
N VAL A 200 -19.86 -6.07 0.96
CA VAL A 200 -19.70 -7.07 2.01
C VAL A 200 -18.97 -6.42 3.18
N LYS A 201 -19.73 -5.95 4.18
CA LYS A 201 -19.18 -5.18 5.32
C LYS A 201 -18.19 -5.97 6.17
N HIS A 202 -18.39 -7.28 6.31
CA HIS A 202 -17.56 -8.14 7.15
C HIS A 202 -17.16 -9.41 6.41
N ILE A 203 -15.86 -9.70 6.36
CA ILE A 203 -15.32 -10.93 5.78
C ILE A 203 -14.37 -11.57 6.80
N ASN A 204 -14.69 -12.79 7.21
CA ASN A 204 -13.78 -13.68 7.93
C ASN A 204 -13.33 -14.82 7.00
N THR A 205 -12.53 -15.76 7.52
CA THR A 205 -12.02 -16.90 6.73
C THR A 205 -13.13 -17.73 6.10
N ILE A 206 -14.23 -17.96 6.83
CA ILE A 206 -15.39 -18.72 6.33
C ILE A 206 -16.03 -17.96 5.17
N LYS A 207 -16.35 -16.67 5.38
CA LYS A 207 -17.01 -15.86 4.36
C LYS A 207 -16.14 -15.67 3.12
N TYR A 208 -14.83 -15.57 3.29
CA TYR A 208 -13.90 -15.50 2.16
C TYR A 208 -13.95 -16.77 1.30
N ASN A 209 -13.93 -17.95 1.92
CA ASN A 209 -14.01 -19.21 1.19
C ASN A 209 -15.35 -19.36 0.44
N GLU A 210 -16.46 -18.91 1.03
CA GLU A 210 -17.77 -18.84 0.34
C GLU A 210 -17.71 -17.90 -0.89
N LEU A 211 -17.24 -16.66 -0.70
CA LEU A 211 -17.16 -15.69 -1.80
C LEU A 211 -16.23 -16.17 -2.93
N LEU A 212 -15.19 -16.93 -2.58
CA LEU A 212 -14.27 -17.54 -3.52
C LEU A 212 -14.92 -18.69 -4.29
N SER A 213 -15.62 -19.61 -3.61
CA SER A 213 -16.32 -20.71 -4.26
C SER A 213 -17.46 -20.25 -5.17
N ASP A 214 -18.10 -19.13 -4.81
CA ASP A 214 -19.21 -18.55 -5.56
C ASP A 214 -18.74 -17.73 -6.77
N GLY A 215 -17.42 -17.55 -6.96
CA GLY A 215 -16.86 -16.78 -8.07
C GLY A 215 -17.14 -15.28 -8.01
N ILE A 216 -17.52 -14.76 -6.84
CA ILE A 216 -17.89 -13.34 -6.64
C ILE A 216 -16.64 -12.44 -6.63
N ILE A 217 -15.50 -12.97 -6.19
CA ILE A 217 -14.25 -12.22 -6.09
C ILE A 217 -13.62 -12.07 -7.48
N ALA A 218 -13.66 -10.85 -8.03
CA ALA A 218 -12.98 -10.52 -9.28
C ALA A 218 -11.45 -10.73 -9.21
N ASP A 219 -10.82 -11.04 -10.34
CA ASP A 219 -9.38 -11.36 -10.46
C ASP A 219 -8.46 -10.31 -9.81
N GLY A 220 -8.77 -9.02 -9.96
CA GLY A 220 -7.97 -7.95 -9.36
C GLY A 220 -8.09 -7.84 -7.83
N MET A 221 -9.16 -8.39 -7.25
CA MET A 221 -9.41 -8.37 -5.81
C MET A 221 -8.73 -9.56 -5.10
N LEU A 222 -8.53 -10.69 -5.80
CA LEU A 222 -7.88 -11.88 -5.24
C LEU A 222 -6.49 -11.60 -4.65
N PRO A 223 -5.54 -10.96 -5.36
CA PRO A 223 -4.22 -10.64 -4.79
C PRO A 223 -4.31 -9.70 -3.57
N LYS A 224 -5.31 -8.81 -3.55
CA LYS A 224 -5.51 -7.86 -2.46
C LYS A 224 -6.01 -8.59 -1.21
N LEU A 225 -6.99 -9.47 -1.35
CA LEU A 225 -7.50 -10.29 -0.25
C LEU A 225 -6.43 -11.25 0.28
N HIS A 226 -5.59 -11.81 -0.59
CA HIS A 226 -4.43 -12.59 -0.16
C HIS A 226 -3.52 -11.78 0.79
N ASN A 227 -3.15 -10.55 0.41
CA ASN A 227 -2.36 -9.67 1.30
C ASN A 227 -3.09 -9.31 2.60
N CYS A 228 -4.43 -9.21 2.57
CA CYS A 228 -5.23 -8.94 3.77
C CYS A 228 -5.17 -10.13 4.74
N PHE A 229 -5.41 -11.35 4.26
CA PHE A 229 -5.36 -12.54 5.11
C PHE A 229 -3.95 -12.84 5.61
N HIS A 230 -2.93 -12.62 4.78
CA HIS A 230 -1.53 -12.68 5.21
C HIS A 230 -1.23 -11.73 6.38
N ALA A 231 -1.67 -10.47 6.29
CA ALA A 231 -1.54 -9.51 7.40
C ALA A 231 -2.24 -9.99 8.68
N LEU A 232 -3.48 -10.44 8.55
CA LEU A 232 -4.30 -10.91 9.68
C LEU A 232 -3.68 -12.13 10.38
N GLN A 233 -3.18 -13.10 9.61
CA GLN A 233 -2.50 -14.29 10.12
C GLN A 233 -1.20 -13.95 10.85
N ASN A 234 -0.63 -12.78 10.58
CA ASN A 234 0.59 -12.26 11.21
C ASN A 234 0.29 -11.14 12.22
N ASN A 235 -0.82 -11.27 12.96
CA ASN A 235 -1.19 -10.44 14.13
C ASN A 235 -1.62 -8.99 13.84
N VAL A 236 -1.87 -8.61 12.59
CA VAL A 236 -2.58 -7.36 12.30
C VAL A 236 -4.03 -7.49 12.81
N GLU A 237 -4.49 -6.54 13.63
CA GLU A 237 -5.77 -6.64 14.35
C GLU A 237 -6.97 -6.69 13.40
N LYS A 238 -6.93 -5.89 12.33
CA LYS A 238 -7.94 -5.90 11.27
C LYS A 238 -7.42 -5.24 10.00
N VAL A 239 -8.06 -5.58 8.88
CA VAL A 239 -7.82 -4.94 7.58
C VAL A 239 -9.11 -4.31 7.10
N CYS A 240 -9.05 -3.09 6.56
CA CYS A 240 -10.20 -2.37 6.05
C CYS A 240 -10.00 -2.02 4.57
N LEU A 241 -11.01 -2.25 3.73
CA LEU A 241 -11.02 -1.97 2.31
C LEU A 241 -12.17 -1.02 2.00
N GLY A 242 -11.87 0.06 1.28
CA GLY A 242 -12.89 0.98 0.80
C GLY A 242 -12.30 2.19 0.10
N ASP A 243 -13.14 3.18 -0.15
CA ASP A 243 -12.71 4.47 -0.65
C ASP A 243 -12.27 5.40 0.48
N VAL A 244 -11.95 6.65 0.14
CA VAL A 244 -11.49 7.65 1.10
C VAL A 244 -12.48 7.89 2.25
N SER A 245 -13.77 7.69 2.04
CA SER A 245 -14.79 7.91 3.06
C SER A 245 -14.62 6.99 4.27
N MET A 246 -14.00 5.81 4.10
CA MET A 246 -13.65 4.87 5.17
C MET A 246 -12.76 5.50 6.27
N LEU A 247 -11.99 6.54 5.93
CA LEU A 247 -11.13 7.22 6.90
C LEU A 247 -11.92 8.18 7.82
N ASP A 248 -13.18 8.49 7.49
CA ASP A 248 -14.10 9.19 8.38
C ASP A 248 -14.71 8.19 9.38
N LYS A 249 -14.66 8.53 10.68
CA LYS A 249 -15.21 7.72 11.78
C LYS A 249 -16.72 7.47 11.67
N LYS A 250 -17.45 8.29 10.90
CA LYS A 250 -18.90 8.16 10.71
C LYS A 250 -19.28 7.20 9.59
N THR A 251 -18.34 6.84 8.72
CA THR A 251 -18.62 5.94 7.60
C THR A 251 -18.69 4.51 8.09
N GLU A 252 -19.73 3.77 7.70
CA GLU A 252 -19.91 2.34 8.03
C GLU A 252 -19.98 1.44 6.80
N LEU A 253 -20.01 2.03 5.59
CA LEU A 253 -20.15 1.29 4.35
C LEU A 253 -18.77 1.03 3.73
N PHE A 254 -18.04 0.11 4.36
CA PHE A 254 -16.77 -0.41 3.85
C PHE A 254 -16.55 -1.84 4.33
N THR A 255 -15.63 -2.56 3.71
CA THR A 255 -15.33 -3.95 4.08
C THR A 255 -14.30 -3.99 5.20
N THR A 256 -14.59 -4.71 6.27
CA THR A 256 -13.66 -5.04 7.35
C THR A 256 -13.37 -6.53 7.35
N LEU A 257 -12.08 -6.89 7.35
CA LEU A 257 -11.61 -8.25 7.55
C LEU A 257 -11.03 -8.43 8.94
N LYS A 258 -11.38 -9.56 9.55
CA LYS A 258 -10.83 -10.09 10.80
C LYS A 258 -10.82 -11.62 10.73
N LEU A 259 -9.92 -12.27 11.46
CA LEU A 259 -9.95 -13.73 11.62
C LEU A 259 -11.09 -14.16 12.54
#